data_AF-A0A6C0INA6-F1
#
_entry.id   AF-A0A6C0INA6-F1
#
_cell.length_a   1.000
_cell.length_b   1.000
_cell.length_c   1.000
_cell.angle_alpha   90.00
_cell.angle_beta   90.00
_cell.angle_gamma   90.00
#
_symmetry.space_group_name_H-M   'P 1'
#
loop_
_entity.id
_entity.type
_entity.pdbx_description
1 polymer ?
#
loop_
_entity_poly.entity_id
_entity_poly.type
_entity_poly.pdbx_seq_one_letter_code
_entity_poly.pdbx_strand_id
1 'polypeptide(L)'
;MSLETTQTAANELDQILEKEKLRNKADVWIKLDKTMRKQKLREYAESYGKEHNMSSKDVKSLIVFFNNCLDKNKLNKAKDVVYKKEERIVTSVPALHFNSVTKNFTLKIIDNKRVSTLKSLPPKKQNPEKEGDKL
;
A
#
# COMPACT_ATOMS: atom_id res chain seq x y z
N MET A 1 36.13 43.78 -0.62
CA MET A 1 35.56 42.44 -0.88
C MET A 1 34.22 42.37 -0.17
N SER A 2 33.17 42.86 -0.80
CA SER A 2 31.81 42.78 -0.25
C SER A 2 30.87 42.69 -1.43
N LEU A 3 29.71 42.05 -1.25
CA LEU A 3 28.62 41.84 -2.21
C LEU A 3 28.60 40.46 -2.89
N GLU A 4 28.56 39.37 -2.12
CA GLU A 4 28.08 38.07 -2.65
C GLU A 4 27.08 37.35 -1.73
N THR A 5 26.83 37.84 -0.51
CA THR A 5 26.06 37.10 0.50
C THR A 5 24.53 37.30 0.41
N THR A 6 24.02 38.31 -0.30
CA THR A 6 22.57 38.60 -0.36
C THR A 6 21.83 37.89 -1.49
N GLN A 7 22.51 37.52 -2.59
CA GLN A 7 21.85 36.89 -3.74
C GLN A 7 21.46 35.42 -3.48
N THR A 8 22.27 34.70 -2.71
CA THR A 8 22.01 33.29 -2.34
C THR A 8 20.78 33.17 -1.43
N ALA A 9 20.66 34.06 -0.44
CA ALA A 9 19.53 34.05 0.50
C ALA A 9 18.16 34.28 -0.17
N ALA A 10 18.12 35.13 -1.21
CA ALA A 10 16.90 35.36 -1.99
C ALA A 10 16.48 34.13 -2.81
N ASN A 11 17.43 33.43 -3.41
CA ASN A 11 17.17 32.18 -4.13
C ASN A 11 16.78 31.04 -3.20
N GLU A 12 17.36 30.97 -2.00
CA GLU A 12 16.98 30.00 -0.96
C GLU A 12 15.56 30.26 -0.45
N LEU A 13 15.19 31.53 -0.23
CA LEU A 13 13.83 31.92 0.14
C LEU A 13 12.81 31.56 -0.95
N ASP A 14 13.13 31.81 -2.21
CA ASP A 14 12.25 31.45 -3.34
C ASP A 14 12.07 29.93 -3.45
N GLN A 15 13.15 29.16 -3.28
CA GLN A 15 13.08 27.69 -3.21
C GLN A 15 12.27 27.18 -2.01
N ILE A 16 12.37 27.84 -0.85
CA ILE A 16 11.56 27.50 0.33
C ILE A 16 10.08 27.77 0.03
N LEU A 17 9.77 28.92 -0.58
CA LEU A 17 8.40 29.32 -0.92
C LEU A 17 7.77 28.42 -1.99
N GLU A 18 8.52 28.01 -3.02
CA GLU A 18 8.09 27.01 -3.99
C GLU A 18 7.82 25.66 -3.33
N LYS A 19 8.75 25.18 -2.48
CA LYS A 19 8.59 23.94 -1.73
C LYS A 19 7.36 24.00 -0.82
N GLU A 20 7.06 25.15 -0.21
CA GLU A 20 5.91 25.33 0.68
C GLU A 20 4.57 25.41 -0.07
N LYS A 21 4.53 26.09 -1.22
CA LYS A 21 3.37 26.04 -2.14
C LYS A 21 3.07 24.63 -2.61
N LEU A 22 4.10 23.84 -2.90
CA LEU A 22 3.97 22.42 -3.24
C LEU A 22 3.49 21.58 -2.04
N ARG A 23 3.91 21.89 -0.81
CA ARG A 23 3.40 21.22 0.42
C ARG A 23 1.94 21.52 0.70
N ASN A 24 1.46 22.72 0.39
CA ASN A 24 0.05 23.09 0.60
C ASN A 24 -0.90 22.29 -0.32
N LYS A 25 -0.46 22.00 -1.55
CA LYS A 25 -1.16 21.11 -2.50
C LYS A 25 -1.01 19.62 -2.21
N ALA A 26 -0.46 19.23 -1.06
CA ALA A 26 -0.28 17.83 -0.74
C ALA A 26 -1.63 17.19 -0.38
N ASP A 27 -2.33 16.74 -1.42
CA ASP A 27 -3.61 16.07 -1.30
C ASP A 27 -3.51 14.84 -0.39
N VAL A 28 -4.45 14.73 0.54
CA VAL A 28 -4.63 13.54 1.37
C VAL A 28 -4.96 12.34 0.47
N TRP A 29 -4.59 11.13 0.89
CA TRP A 29 -4.81 9.90 0.12
C TRP A 29 -6.23 9.77 -0.47
N ILE A 30 -7.24 10.22 0.29
CA ILE A 30 -8.67 10.26 -0.11
C ILE A 30 -8.95 11.22 -1.27
N LYS A 31 -8.18 12.30 -1.41
CA LYS A 31 -8.34 13.30 -2.48
C LYS A 31 -7.57 12.95 -3.75
N LEU A 32 -6.59 12.04 -3.67
CA LEU A 32 -5.85 11.59 -4.85
C LEU A 32 -6.75 10.85 -5.84
N ASP A 33 -6.59 11.13 -7.13
CA ASP A 33 -7.24 10.36 -8.19
C ASP A 33 -6.81 8.89 -8.18
N LYS A 34 -7.68 8.02 -8.72
CA LYS A 34 -7.41 6.58 -8.84
C LYS A 34 -6.08 6.31 -9.57
N THR A 35 -5.78 7.10 -10.61
CA THR A 35 -4.51 7.01 -11.36
C THR A 35 -3.31 7.37 -10.49
N MET A 36 -3.40 8.46 -9.71
CA MET A 36 -2.34 8.89 -8.80
C MET A 36 -2.10 7.85 -7.71
N ARG A 37 -3.16 7.27 -7.14
CA ARG A 37 -3.04 6.19 -6.15
C ARG A 37 -2.37 4.95 -6.73
N LYS A 38 -2.74 4.54 -7.95
CA LYS A 38 -2.09 3.42 -8.66
C LYS A 38 -0.60 3.68 -8.86
N GLN A 39 -0.22 4.90 -9.23
CA GLN A 39 1.17 5.28 -9.37
C GLN A 39 1.94 5.22 -8.03
N LYS A 40 1.37 5.78 -6.97
CA LYS A 40 2.01 5.78 -5.65
C LYS A 40 2.17 4.40 -5.05
N LEU A 41 1.22 3.48 -5.28
CA LEU A 41 1.37 2.08 -4.88
C LEU A 41 2.42 1.34 -5.70
N ARG A 42 2.64 1.70 -6.97
CA ARG A 42 3.76 1.15 -7.76
C ARG A 42 5.11 1.56 -7.18
N GLU A 43 5.31 2.86 -6.94
CA GLU A 43 6.52 3.40 -6.32
C GLU A 43 6.81 2.72 -4.97
N TYR A 44 5.77 2.50 -4.16
CA TYR A 44 5.88 1.78 -2.90
C TYR A 44 6.27 0.31 -3.11
N ALA A 45 5.62 -0.41 -4.03
CA ALA A 45 5.94 -1.82 -4.29
C ALA A 45 7.37 -2.02 -4.76
N GLU A 46 7.90 -1.10 -5.58
CA GLU A 46 9.29 -1.13 -6.01
C GLU A 46 10.27 -0.88 -4.86
N SER A 47 9.98 0.12 -4.02
CA SER A 47 10.82 0.43 -2.85
C SER A 47 10.80 -0.72 -1.84
N TYR A 48 9.61 -1.22 -1.52
CA TYR A 48 9.41 -2.38 -0.64
C TYR A 48 10.10 -3.64 -1.18
N GLY A 49 10.02 -3.87 -2.50
CA GLY A 49 10.71 -4.96 -3.17
C GLY A 49 12.22 -4.89 -3.03
N LYS A 50 12.81 -3.69 -3.19
CA LYS A 50 14.25 -3.47 -3.01
C LYS A 50 14.68 -3.69 -1.56
N GLU A 51 13.90 -3.16 -0.61
CA GLU A 51 14.19 -3.25 0.83
C GLU A 51 14.11 -4.70 1.35
N HIS A 52 13.13 -5.48 0.87
CA HIS A 52 12.96 -6.89 1.22
C HIS A 52 13.66 -7.89 0.28
N ASN A 53 14.50 -7.40 -0.65
CA ASN A 53 15.21 -8.23 -1.64
C ASN A 53 14.27 -9.20 -2.41
N MET A 54 13.06 -8.73 -2.73
CA MET A 54 12.06 -9.52 -3.43
C MET A 54 12.44 -9.70 -4.91
N SER A 55 12.08 -10.85 -5.49
CA SER A 55 12.26 -11.05 -6.93
C SER A 55 11.38 -10.08 -7.72
N SER A 56 11.83 -9.67 -8.91
CA SER A 56 11.06 -8.84 -9.83
C SER A 56 9.68 -9.44 -10.15
N LYS A 57 9.53 -10.77 -10.05
CA LYS A 57 8.24 -11.45 -10.21
C LYS A 57 7.28 -11.14 -9.06
N ASP A 58 7.76 -11.18 -7.82
CA ASP A 58 6.97 -10.89 -6.63
C ASP A 58 6.60 -9.39 -6.56
N VAL A 59 7.52 -8.50 -6.94
CA VAL A 59 7.25 -7.05 -7.03
C VAL A 59 6.14 -6.76 -8.06
N LYS A 60 6.19 -7.40 -9.24
CA LYS A 60 5.11 -7.27 -10.24
C LYS A 60 3.78 -7.80 -9.70
N SER A 61 3.79 -8.95 -9.02
CA SER A 61 2.58 -9.50 -8.37
C SER A 61 2.03 -8.55 -7.31
N LEU A 62 2.89 -7.89 -6.53
CA LEU A 62 2.51 -6.88 -5.54
C LEU A 62 1.85 -5.65 -6.20
N ILE A 63 2.43 -5.16 -7.28
CA ILE A 63 1.87 -4.05 -8.07
C ILE A 63 0.46 -4.39 -8.59
N VAL A 64 0.31 -5.57 -9.21
CA VAL A 64 -0.98 -6.05 -9.72
C VAL A 64 -1.98 -6.22 -8.58
N PHE A 65 -1.53 -6.76 -7.45
CA PHE A 65 -2.35 -6.92 -6.26
C PHE A 65 -2.87 -5.57 -5.73
N PHE A 66 -2.01 -4.56 -5.65
CA PHE A 66 -2.42 -3.21 -5.25
C PHE A 66 -3.43 -2.58 -6.20
N ASN A 67 -3.23 -2.75 -7.51
CA ASN A 67 -4.20 -2.28 -8.51
C ASN A 67 -5.56 -2.96 -8.30
N ASN A 68 -5.58 -4.29 -8.15
CA ASN A 68 -6.80 -5.05 -7.86
C ASN A 68 -7.47 -4.61 -6.55
N CYS A 69 -6.69 -4.26 -5.52
CA CYS A 69 -7.21 -3.78 -4.25
C CYS A 69 -7.82 -2.37 -4.36
N LEU A 70 -7.23 -1.49 -5.18
CA LEU A 70 -7.84 -0.21 -5.53
C LEU A 70 -9.12 -0.39 -6.33
N ASP A 71 -9.15 -1.32 -7.29
CA ASP A 71 -10.35 -1.63 -8.08
C ASP A 71 -11.47 -2.22 -7.22
N LYS A 72 -11.13 -3.01 -6.18
CA LYS A 72 -12.07 -3.51 -5.15
C LYS A 72 -12.39 -2.51 -4.04
N ASN A 73 -11.98 -1.25 -4.17
CA ASN A 73 -12.21 -0.18 -3.20
C ASN A 73 -11.65 -0.45 -1.78
N LYS A 74 -10.69 -1.38 -1.63
CA LYS A 74 -10.11 -1.80 -0.34
C LYS A 74 -8.99 -0.89 0.18
N LEU A 75 -8.47 -0.02 -0.68
CA LEU A 75 -7.42 0.96 -0.35
C LEU A 75 -7.92 2.40 -0.55
N ASN A 76 -9.22 2.62 -0.41
CA ASN A 76 -9.83 3.94 -0.66
C ASN A 76 -10.03 4.74 0.64
N LYS A 77 -9.65 4.19 1.81
CA LYS A 77 -9.70 4.90 3.10
C LYS A 77 -8.29 5.27 3.55
N ALA A 78 -8.18 6.40 4.26
CA ALA A 78 -6.93 6.84 4.87
C ALA A 78 -6.43 5.90 5.97
N LYS A 79 -7.31 5.04 6.52
CA LYS A 79 -6.91 4.00 7.50
C LYS A 79 -6.20 2.82 6.84
N ASP A 80 -6.48 2.56 5.57
CA ASP A 80 -5.92 1.41 4.85
C ASP A 80 -4.53 1.71 4.27
N VAL A 81 -4.16 2.99 4.11
CA VAL A 81 -2.89 3.43 3.51
C VAL A 81 -2.30 4.61 4.29
N VAL A 82 -1.05 4.47 4.73
CA VAL A 82 -0.26 5.53 5.35
C VAL A 82 0.43 6.32 4.24
N TYR A 83 -0.19 7.44 3.87
CA TYR A 83 0.37 8.38 2.89
C TYR A 83 1.03 9.55 3.62
N LYS A 84 2.31 9.77 3.32
CA LYS A 84 3.05 10.92 3.85
C LYS A 84 3.00 12.06 2.86
N LYS A 85 2.18 13.05 3.17
CA LYS A 85 1.96 14.24 2.32
C LYS A 85 3.23 15.05 2.05
N GLU A 86 4.17 15.04 2.99
CA GLU A 86 5.45 15.77 2.88
C GLU A 86 6.38 15.17 1.84
N GLU A 87 6.47 13.84 1.83
CA GLU A 87 7.30 13.10 0.87
C GLU A 87 6.52 12.71 -0.39
N ARG A 88 5.19 12.91 -0.39
CA ARG A 88 4.26 12.47 -1.44
C ARG A 88 4.40 11.00 -1.81
N ILE A 89 4.68 10.15 -0.81
CA ILE A 89 4.84 8.71 -0.99
C ILE A 89 3.89 7.95 -0.05
N VAL A 90 3.53 6.74 -0.47
CA VAL A 90 2.94 5.77 0.44
C VAL A 90 4.08 5.19 1.26
N THR A 91 4.05 5.38 2.57
CA THR A 91 5.09 4.88 3.48
C THR A 91 4.79 3.44 3.89
N SER A 92 3.52 3.09 4.06
CA SER A 92 3.11 1.75 4.46
C SER A 92 1.63 1.51 4.19
N VAL A 93 1.25 0.25 4.06
CA VAL A 93 -0.14 -0.19 3.94
C VAL A 93 -0.43 -1.08 5.16
N PRO A 94 -1.04 -0.58 6.25
CA PRO A 94 -1.23 -1.34 7.49
C PRO A 94 -2.04 -2.62 7.32
N ALA A 95 -2.96 -2.62 6.34
CA ALA A 95 -3.74 -3.79 5.98
C ALA A 95 -2.93 -4.83 5.19
N LEU A 96 -1.77 -4.47 4.63
CA LEU A 96 -0.95 -5.38 3.84
C LEU A 96 -0.29 -6.42 4.73
N HIS A 97 -0.52 -7.68 4.37
CA HIS A 97 0.12 -8.82 4.98
C HIS A 97 0.74 -9.67 3.88
N PHE A 98 2.06 -9.82 3.96
CA PHE A 98 2.82 -10.70 3.09
C PHE A 98 3.00 -12.06 3.77
N ASN A 99 2.54 -13.12 3.10
CA ASN A 99 2.79 -14.48 3.54
C ASN A 99 4.04 -15.00 2.81
N SER A 100 5.17 -15.06 3.51
CA SER A 100 6.45 -15.52 2.96
C SER A 100 6.43 -17.01 2.55
N VAL A 101 5.63 -17.83 3.22
CA VAL A 101 5.52 -19.28 2.97
C VAL A 101 4.85 -19.55 1.64
N THR A 102 3.77 -18.84 1.34
CA THR A 102 2.99 -19.02 0.10
C THR A 102 3.32 -17.98 -0.97
N LYS A 103 4.20 -17.02 -0.66
CA LYS A 103 4.53 -15.83 -1.46
C LYS A 103 3.29 -15.05 -1.93
N ASN A 104 2.24 -15.03 -1.10
CA ASN A 104 0.98 -14.36 -1.42
C ASN A 104 0.83 -13.05 -0.64
N PHE A 105 0.35 -12.03 -1.34
CA PHE A 105 -0.05 -10.76 -0.74
C PHE A 105 -1.53 -10.80 -0.39
N THR A 106 -1.86 -10.38 0.83
CA THR A 106 -3.23 -10.33 1.32
C THR A 106 -3.47 -8.99 2.03
N LEU A 107 -4.70 -8.49 1.98
CA LEU A 107 -5.12 -7.36 2.82
C LEU A 107 -5.93 -7.90 3.99
N LYS A 108 -5.38 -7.85 5.21
CA LYS A 108 -6.13 -8.11 6.44
C LYS A 108 -7.08 -6.96 6.72
N ILE A 109 -8.33 -7.30 7.01
CA ILE A 109 -9.34 -6.31 7.39
C ILE A 109 -9.03 -5.90 8.83
N ILE A 110 -8.61 -4.65 9.01
CA ILE A 110 -8.26 -4.02 10.31
C ILE A 110 -9.50 -3.67 11.16
N ASP A 111 -10.71 -3.99 10.69
CA ASP A 111 -11.93 -3.81 11.46
C ASP A 111 -12.01 -4.83 12.60
N ASN A 112 -11.58 -4.42 13.78
CA ASN A 112 -11.62 -5.20 15.02
C ASN A 112 -13.06 -5.52 15.50
N LYS A 113 -14.11 -5.13 14.75
CA LYS A 113 -15.53 -5.37 15.10
C LYS A 113 -16.24 -6.40 14.23
N ARG A 114 -15.75 -6.70 13.02
CA ARG A 114 -16.14 -7.93 12.33
C ARG A 114 -15.24 -9.07 12.77
N VAL A 115 -15.66 -9.73 13.84
CA VAL A 115 -15.29 -11.11 14.14
C VAL A 115 -15.42 -11.88 12.83
N SER A 116 -14.29 -12.32 12.29
CA SER A 116 -14.26 -13.12 11.09
C SER A 116 -15.09 -14.37 11.37
N THR A 117 -16.27 -14.49 10.76
CA THR A 117 -17.13 -15.69 10.86
C THR A 117 -16.44 -16.93 10.29
N LEU A 118 -15.18 -16.80 9.82
CA LEU A 118 -14.26 -17.90 9.57
C LEU A 118 -13.94 -18.75 10.83
N LYS A 119 -14.10 -18.24 12.06
CA LYS A 119 -14.07 -19.11 13.26
C LYS A 119 -15.36 -19.90 13.47
N SER A 120 -16.45 -19.54 12.78
CA SER A 120 -17.75 -20.19 12.87
C SER A 120 -18.10 -20.99 11.62
N LEU A 121 -17.16 -21.17 10.68
CA LEU A 121 -17.32 -22.16 9.62
C LEU A 121 -17.27 -23.54 10.27
N PRO A 122 -18.36 -24.32 10.26
CA PRO A 122 -18.29 -25.70 10.72
C PRO A 122 -17.26 -26.43 9.86
N PRO A 123 -16.36 -27.25 10.45
CA PRO A 123 -15.40 -28.01 9.69
C PRO A 123 -16.15 -28.82 8.64
N LYS A 124 -15.73 -28.67 7.37
CA LYS A 124 -16.26 -29.45 6.26
C LYS A 124 -16.06 -30.92 6.63
N LYS A 125 -17.15 -31.63 6.91
CA LYS A 125 -17.15 -33.07 7.17
C LYS A 125 -16.41 -33.71 5.99
N GLN A 126 -15.24 -34.27 6.26
CA GLN A 126 -14.64 -35.26 5.39
C GLN A 126 -15.66 -36.39 5.35
N ASN A 127 -16.30 -36.59 4.20
CA ASN A 127 -17.11 -37.77 3.98
C ASN A 127 -16.09 -38.88 3.71
N PRO A 128 -15.87 -39.85 4.61
CA PRO A 128 -15.05 -40.99 4.26
C PRO A 128 -15.79 -41.73 3.15
N GLU A 129 -15.11 -41.89 2.01
CA GLU A 129 -15.39 -42.98 1.08
C GLU A 129 -15.50 -44.27 1.89
N LYS A 130 -16.64 -44.95 1.79
CA LYS A 130 -16.72 -46.37 2.08
C LYS A 130 -17.04 -47.09 0.78
N GLU A 131 -15.95 -47.49 0.15
CA GLU A 131 -15.86 -48.67 -0.68
C GLU A 131 -16.30 -49.91 0.12
N GLY A 132 -17.09 -50.78 -0.51
CA GLY A 132 -17.29 -52.19 -0.14
C GLY A 132 -18.34 -52.51 0.93
N ASP A 133 -19.44 -53.15 0.54
CA ASP A 133 -19.61 -54.60 0.81
C ASP A 133 -20.65 -55.23 -0.14
N LYS A 134 -20.26 -56.36 -0.74
CA LYS A 134 -21.11 -57.30 -1.45
C LYS A 134 -21.91 -58.11 -0.42
N LEU A 135 -23.20 -58.34 -0.65
CA LEU A 135 -23.84 -59.67 -0.72
C LEU A 135 -25.35 -59.51 -0.95
#